data_AF-A0A1G8TMK1-F1
#
_entry.id   AF-A0A1G8TMK1-F1
#
_cell.length_a   1.000
_cell.length_b   1.000
_cell.length_c   1.000
_cell.angle_alpha   90.00
_cell.angle_beta   90.00
_cell.angle_gamma   90.00
#
_symmetry.space_group_name_H-M   'P 1'
#
loop_
_entity.id
_entity.type
_entity.pdbx_description
1 polymer ?
#
loop_
_entity_poly.entity_id
_entity_poly.type
_entity_poly.pdbx_seq_one_letter_code
_entity_poly.pdbx_strand_id
1 'polypeptide(L)'
;MGKNYFQAIPIKPSYEKKLLRFTSSLGKAIGKGETIPFADNDLTYTLNLQHERIESKNIELDYEVYERTKNSSVNNTFFDVENWKDKHYASKVGFGVLGVKRRVRQNEKILYKDTLRYVFYGTVTDIVSGSHPDNEIHICPNCGADQTIADLQNGCPYCGTQYKMDDLFPKITSFYFFDQLQMTKKQVFIGWPICSVICAIGLAIFASLFKNDPIFANTIKEISRYGPIFFCILGAMYGFFLFLFMHLLFKIARAIVDLQRMGTAASRERFEARMKKITPEFSFEYFKNKAISLIKKAVYSKDESELLSYQGEKLPEEFKDIIDLNYAGILGLKDFREEDGFVTAEIKSYFDVLSVKDNKVSYTHPVYSATFKRRTDIPVDLNFSMTRIQCPTCGTSFNAMKNKCCPSCGNEYELITDDWVLVEIKKA
;
A
#
# COMPACT_ATOMS: atom_id res chain seq x y z
N MET A 1 -15.57 -11.53 4.40
CA MET A 1 -14.40 -12.30 4.84
C MET A 1 -13.65 -12.83 3.61
N GLY A 2 -12.46 -12.31 3.31
CA GLY A 2 -11.58 -12.91 2.29
C GLY A 2 -11.14 -14.30 2.75
N LYS A 3 -11.25 -15.29 1.86
CA LYS A 3 -11.42 -16.70 2.22
C LYS A 3 -10.26 -17.41 2.93
N ASN A 4 -9.05 -16.86 3.09
CA ASN A 4 -7.90 -17.66 3.57
C ASN A 4 -7.00 -17.03 4.65
N TYR A 5 -7.42 -16.02 5.42
CA TYR A 5 -6.55 -15.48 6.49
C TYR A 5 -6.17 -16.50 7.60
N PHE A 6 -6.91 -17.61 7.71
CA PHE A 6 -6.69 -18.63 8.74
C PHE A 6 -5.92 -19.88 8.26
N GLN A 7 -5.66 -20.02 6.96
CA GLN A 7 -4.81 -21.10 6.43
C GLN A 7 -3.49 -20.48 5.96
N ALA A 8 -2.45 -20.58 6.80
CA ALA A 8 -1.10 -20.13 6.46
C ALA A 8 -0.48 -21.09 5.43
N ILE A 9 -0.91 -21.01 4.17
CA ILE A 9 -0.36 -21.80 3.06
C ILE A 9 0.89 -21.06 2.55
N PRO A 10 2.10 -21.63 2.66
CA PRO A 10 3.29 -21.01 2.10
C PRO A 10 3.11 -20.77 0.60
N ILE A 11 3.52 -19.59 0.13
CA ILE A 11 3.50 -19.29 -1.30
C ILE A 11 4.53 -20.17 -2.02
N LYS A 12 4.36 -20.36 -3.34
CA LYS A 12 5.32 -21.10 -4.17
C LYS A 12 6.74 -20.53 -3.98
N PRO A 13 7.78 -21.36 -3.77
CA PRO A 13 9.15 -20.88 -3.50
C PRO A 13 9.71 -19.93 -4.58
N SER A 14 9.31 -20.12 -5.84
CA SER A 14 9.67 -19.22 -6.94
C SER A 14 9.08 -17.82 -6.76
N TYR A 15 7.87 -17.71 -6.21
CA TYR A 15 7.19 -16.42 -5.96
C TYR A 15 7.80 -15.73 -4.75
N GLU A 16 8.08 -16.49 -3.69
CA GLU A 16 8.77 -16.01 -2.49
C GLU A 16 10.13 -15.37 -2.84
N LYS A 17 10.96 -16.08 -3.64
CA LYS A 17 12.26 -15.56 -4.08
C LYS A 17 12.12 -14.24 -4.85
N LYS A 18 11.10 -14.09 -5.70
CA LYS A 18 10.86 -12.84 -6.42
C LYS A 18 10.38 -11.72 -5.51
N LEU A 19 9.49 -11.99 -4.56
CA LEU A 19 9.02 -10.99 -3.59
C LEU A 19 10.15 -10.50 -2.66
N LEU A 20 11.07 -11.39 -2.26
CA LEU A 20 12.27 -11.00 -1.51
C LEU A 20 13.20 -10.12 -2.36
N ARG A 21 13.45 -10.51 -3.62
CA ARG A 21 14.27 -9.69 -4.54
C ARG A 21 13.61 -8.32 -4.77
N PHE A 22 12.30 -8.28 -4.96
CA PHE A 22 11.52 -7.05 -5.12
C PHE A 22 11.68 -6.09 -3.95
N THR A 23 11.42 -6.59 -2.74
CA THR A 23 11.48 -5.78 -1.52
C THR A 23 12.88 -5.22 -1.27
N SER A 24 13.92 -6.00 -1.59
CA SER A 24 15.32 -5.53 -1.53
C SER A 24 15.66 -4.45 -2.57
N SER A 25 14.98 -4.46 -3.74
CA SER A 25 15.19 -3.52 -4.84
C SER A 25 14.38 -2.22 -4.70
N LEU A 26 13.27 -2.22 -3.94
CA LEU A 26 12.40 -1.05 -3.75
C LEU A 26 13.16 0.22 -3.35
N GLY A 27 14.15 0.08 -2.46
CA GLY A 27 14.94 1.21 -2.00
C GLY A 27 15.69 1.93 -3.10
N LYS A 28 16.29 1.16 -4.01
CA LYS A 28 17.02 1.70 -5.16
C LYS A 28 16.07 2.25 -6.23
N ALA A 29 14.92 1.62 -6.43
CA ALA A 29 13.92 2.12 -7.36
C ALA A 29 13.35 3.48 -6.94
N ILE A 30 12.94 3.61 -5.67
CA ILE A 30 12.36 4.85 -5.14
C ILE A 30 13.43 5.94 -5.01
N GLY A 31 14.60 5.60 -4.44
CA GLY A 31 15.63 6.58 -4.12
C GLY A 31 16.53 6.98 -5.31
N LYS A 32 16.73 6.08 -6.28
CA LYS A 32 17.69 6.26 -7.39
C LYS A 32 17.12 6.05 -8.79
N GLY A 33 15.82 5.76 -8.90
CA GLY A 33 15.18 5.52 -10.20
C GLY A 33 15.62 4.22 -10.89
N GLU A 34 16.20 3.27 -10.16
CA GLU A 34 16.59 1.98 -10.74
C GLU A 34 15.35 1.15 -11.14
N THR A 35 15.36 0.56 -12.33
CA THR A 35 14.27 -0.30 -12.79
C THR A 35 14.31 -1.66 -12.08
N ILE A 36 13.14 -2.24 -11.84
CA ILE A 36 12.99 -3.59 -11.28
C ILE A 36 12.54 -4.52 -12.41
N PRO A 37 13.40 -5.41 -12.93
CA PRO A 37 13.12 -6.15 -14.17
C PRO A 37 11.85 -7.01 -14.16
N PHE A 38 11.43 -7.48 -12.99
CA PHE A 38 10.27 -8.36 -12.79
C PHE A 38 9.08 -7.62 -12.15
N ALA A 39 9.12 -6.29 -12.09
CA ALA A 39 7.93 -5.47 -11.86
C ALA A 39 7.20 -5.30 -13.20
N ASP A 40 5.88 -5.21 -13.18
CA ASP A 40 5.15 -4.87 -14.39
C ASP A 40 5.38 -3.41 -14.81
N ASN A 41 4.96 -3.07 -16.03
CA ASN A 41 5.24 -1.75 -16.60
C ASN A 41 4.50 -0.64 -15.85
N ASP A 42 3.26 -0.89 -15.40
CA ASP A 42 2.47 0.06 -14.63
C ASP A 42 3.12 0.39 -13.27
N LEU A 43 3.65 -0.62 -12.58
CA LEU A 43 4.37 -0.44 -11.34
C LEU A 43 5.71 0.25 -11.55
N THR A 44 6.46 -0.14 -12.58
CA THR A 44 7.72 0.50 -12.96
C THR A 44 7.52 1.98 -13.24
N TYR A 45 6.48 2.32 -14.03
CA TYR A 45 6.14 3.70 -14.32
C TYR A 45 5.76 4.49 -13.05
N THR A 46 4.97 3.88 -12.15
CA THR A 46 4.58 4.51 -10.88
C THR A 46 5.79 4.79 -9.98
N LEU A 47 6.75 3.86 -9.91
CA LEU A 47 8.00 4.03 -9.17
C LEU A 47 8.86 5.15 -9.77
N ASN A 48 8.93 5.24 -11.10
CA ASN A 48 9.63 6.32 -11.79
C ASN A 48 9.00 7.68 -11.49
N LEU A 49 7.67 7.80 -11.54
CA LEU A 49 6.98 9.03 -11.15
C LEU A 49 7.26 9.42 -9.70
N GLN A 50 7.29 8.43 -8.78
CA GLN A 50 7.64 8.69 -7.39
C GLN A 50 9.09 9.19 -7.25
N HIS A 51 10.03 8.59 -7.97
CA HIS A 51 11.41 9.03 -7.98
C HIS A 51 11.56 10.46 -8.54
N GLU A 52 10.96 10.75 -9.69
CA GLU A 52 10.96 12.10 -10.28
C GLU A 52 10.34 13.15 -9.34
N ARG A 53 9.32 12.77 -8.58
CA ARG A 53 8.70 13.62 -7.55
C ARG A 53 9.69 13.95 -6.44
N ILE A 54 10.44 12.96 -5.96
CA ILE A 54 11.47 13.13 -4.92
C ILE A 54 12.59 14.05 -5.44
N GLU A 55 13.09 13.80 -6.65
CA GLU A 55 14.11 14.63 -7.29
C GLU A 55 13.66 16.07 -7.47
N SER A 56 12.41 16.30 -7.92
CA SER A 56 11.86 17.65 -8.12
C SER A 56 11.81 18.50 -6.85
N LYS A 57 11.85 17.87 -5.67
CA LYS A 57 11.86 18.53 -4.36
C LYS A 57 13.29 18.76 -3.83
N ASN A 58 14.32 18.41 -4.60
CA ASN A 58 15.74 18.49 -4.21
C ASN A 58 16.02 17.79 -2.87
N ILE A 59 15.45 16.60 -2.67
CA ILE A 59 15.65 15.78 -1.48
C ILE A 59 16.14 14.38 -1.85
N GLU A 60 16.81 13.72 -0.91
CA GLU A 60 17.16 12.31 -1.01
C GLU A 60 16.27 11.50 -0.06
N LEU A 61 15.60 10.48 -0.58
CA LEU A 61 14.83 9.53 0.22
C LEU A 61 15.57 8.19 0.27
N ASP A 62 16.23 7.91 1.39
CA ASP A 62 16.67 6.56 1.68
C ASP A 62 15.46 5.72 2.11
N TYR A 63 15.17 4.68 1.34
CA TYR A 63 14.09 3.74 1.63
C TYR A 63 14.67 2.33 1.82
N GLU A 64 14.63 1.78 3.03
CA GLU A 64 15.16 0.46 3.33
C GLU A 64 14.03 -0.45 3.82
N VAL A 65 13.74 -1.52 3.06
CA VAL A 65 12.89 -2.61 3.54
C VAL A 65 13.77 -3.60 4.29
N TYR A 66 13.44 -3.86 5.55
CA TYR A 66 14.22 -4.75 6.41
C TYR A 66 13.39 -5.87 6.99
N GLU A 67 14.03 -7.00 7.25
CA GLU A 67 13.44 -8.13 7.93
C GLU A 67 13.29 -7.86 9.44
N ARG A 68 12.10 -8.11 9.99
CA ARG A 68 11.82 -7.78 11.39
C ARG A 68 12.43 -8.79 12.39
N THR A 69 12.63 -10.03 11.98
CA THR A 69 13.02 -11.13 12.87
C THR A 69 14.02 -12.04 12.19
N LYS A 70 15.32 -11.86 12.47
CA LYS A 70 16.35 -12.83 12.08
C LYS A 70 16.25 -14.16 12.85
N ASN A 71 15.52 -14.21 13.98
CA ASN A 71 15.56 -15.30 14.98
C ASN A 71 14.18 -15.81 15.48
N SER A 72 13.08 -15.66 14.73
CA SER A 72 11.80 -16.30 15.11
C SER A 72 11.46 -17.44 14.15
N SER A 73 10.92 -18.54 14.68
CA SER A 73 10.39 -19.69 13.92
C SER A 73 9.29 -19.33 12.91
N VAL A 74 8.76 -18.09 12.96
CA VAL A 74 8.03 -17.47 11.86
C VAL A 74 9.07 -16.81 10.96
N ASN A 75 9.60 -17.57 10.01
CA ASN A 75 10.43 -17.03 8.92
C ASN A 75 9.65 -15.94 8.17
N ASN A 76 10.33 -15.07 7.41
CA ASN A 76 9.71 -14.13 6.47
C ASN A 76 9.08 -14.87 5.26
N THR A 77 8.45 -16.00 5.52
CA THR A 77 7.76 -16.81 4.55
C THR A 77 6.54 -16.04 4.11
N PHE A 78 6.46 -15.87 2.80
CA PHE A 78 5.28 -15.33 2.18
C PHE A 78 4.19 -16.37 2.16
N PHE A 79 2.96 -16.01 2.52
CA PHE A 79 1.83 -16.93 2.43
C PHE A 79 0.82 -16.45 1.39
N ASP A 80 0.15 -17.42 0.77
CA ASP A 80 -0.92 -17.23 -0.21
C ASP A 80 -2.24 -16.90 0.52
N VAL A 81 -2.75 -15.69 0.33
CA VAL A 81 -3.99 -15.22 1.02
C VAL A 81 -5.16 -15.11 0.05
N GLU A 82 -4.89 -14.67 -1.17
CA GLU A 82 -5.93 -14.33 -2.15
C GLU A 82 -5.41 -14.66 -3.55
N ASN A 83 -6.30 -15.16 -4.40
CA ASN A 83 -6.02 -15.41 -5.80
C ASN A 83 -7.22 -15.06 -6.68
N TRP A 84 -6.92 -14.67 -7.92
CA TRP A 84 -7.89 -14.47 -8.98
C TRP A 84 -7.23 -14.78 -10.33
N LYS A 85 -8.05 -14.99 -11.36
CA LYS A 85 -7.55 -15.35 -12.69
C LYS A 85 -8.49 -14.82 -13.77
N ASP A 86 -7.93 -14.58 -14.94
CA ASP A 86 -8.68 -14.44 -16.19
C ASP A 86 -8.43 -15.67 -17.09
N LYS A 87 -8.66 -15.53 -18.39
CA LYS A 87 -8.43 -16.58 -19.39
C LYS A 87 -6.95 -17.01 -19.51
N HIS A 88 -5.99 -16.11 -19.28
CA HIS A 88 -4.57 -16.32 -19.55
C HIS A 88 -3.67 -16.20 -18.31
N TYR A 89 -4.09 -15.44 -17.29
CA TYR A 89 -3.27 -15.05 -16.14
C TYR A 89 -3.94 -15.38 -14.81
N ALA A 90 -3.10 -15.73 -13.83
CA ALA A 90 -3.49 -15.91 -12.43
C ALA A 90 -2.63 -15.01 -11.55
N SER A 91 -3.27 -14.28 -10.66
CA SER A 91 -2.62 -13.45 -9.66
C SER A 91 -2.77 -14.07 -8.28
N LYS A 92 -1.73 -13.93 -7.46
CA LYS A 92 -1.69 -14.34 -6.05
C LYS A 92 -1.13 -13.24 -5.18
N VAL A 93 -1.65 -13.11 -3.97
CA VAL A 93 -1.14 -12.17 -2.98
C VAL A 93 -0.24 -12.91 -1.99
N GLY A 94 1.03 -12.53 -1.96
CA GLY A 94 1.97 -12.93 -0.92
C GLY A 94 2.01 -11.89 0.19
N PHE A 95 1.87 -12.32 1.45
CA PHE A 95 2.10 -11.44 2.61
C PHE A 95 3.33 -11.84 3.42
N GLY A 96 4.13 -10.87 3.86
CA GLY A 96 5.33 -11.07 4.68
C GLY A 96 5.52 -10.00 5.76
N VAL A 97 6.09 -10.36 6.92
CA VAL A 97 6.25 -9.44 8.06
C VAL A 97 7.55 -8.64 7.94
N LEU A 98 7.48 -7.50 7.26
CA LEU A 98 8.64 -6.64 6.95
C LEU A 98 8.57 -5.29 7.67
N GLY A 99 9.68 -4.58 7.75
CA GLY A 99 9.72 -3.20 8.22
C GLY A 99 10.25 -2.27 7.15
N VAL A 100 9.98 -0.97 7.31
CA VAL A 100 10.51 0.07 6.44
C VAL A 100 11.24 1.09 7.30
N LYS A 101 12.46 1.46 6.91
CA LYS A 101 13.15 2.63 7.45
C LYS A 101 13.21 3.68 6.36
N ARG A 102 12.78 4.91 6.68
CA ARG A 102 12.90 6.04 5.76
C ARG A 102 13.80 7.10 6.36
N ARG A 103 14.67 7.69 5.55
CA ARG A 103 15.41 8.90 5.91
C ARG A 103 15.28 9.90 4.78
N VAL A 104 14.77 11.08 5.09
CA VAL A 104 14.70 12.20 4.15
C VAL A 104 15.87 13.12 4.44
N ARG A 105 16.72 13.36 3.44
CA ARG A 105 17.81 14.33 3.50
C ARG A 105 17.61 15.46 2.51
N GLN A 106 18.15 16.62 2.86
CA GLN A 106 18.28 17.76 1.96
C GLN A 106 19.61 18.43 2.29
N ASN A 107 20.48 18.61 1.30
CA ASN A 107 21.84 19.16 1.50
C ASN A 107 22.58 18.48 2.65
N GLU A 108 22.63 17.14 2.63
CA GLU A 108 23.23 16.26 3.67
C GLU A 108 22.57 16.31 5.08
N LYS A 109 21.70 17.29 5.35
CA LYS A 109 20.95 17.38 6.61
C LYS A 109 19.78 16.41 6.60
N ILE A 110 19.68 15.59 7.64
CA ILE A 110 18.52 14.71 7.85
C ILE A 110 17.35 15.56 8.35
N LEU A 111 16.30 15.66 7.53
CA LEU A 111 15.05 16.36 7.88
C LEU A 111 14.08 15.44 8.63
N TYR A 112 14.09 14.15 8.31
CA TYR A 112 13.17 13.18 8.87
C TYR A 112 13.78 11.78 8.91
N LYS A 113 13.42 11.01 9.94
CA LYS A 113 13.73 9.59 10.04
C LYS A 113 12.61 8.86 10.76
N ASP A 114 12.27 7.68 10.26
CA ASP A 114 11.36 6.77 10.95
C ASP A 114 11.76 5.31 10.77
N THR A 115 11.10 4.46 11.54
CA THR A 115 11.25 3.01 11.44
C THR A 115 9.89 2.40 11.73
N LEU A 116 9.26 1.96 10.66
CA LEU A 116 7.91 1.44 10.64
C LEU A 116 7.94 -0.09 10.62
N ARG A 117 6.96 -0.68 11.29
CA ARG A 117 6.80 -2.13 11.42
C ARG A 117 5.53 -2.52 10.68
N TYR A 118 5.70 -3.05 9.48
CA TYR A 118 4.62 -3.30 8.57
C TYR A 118 4.39 -4.80 8.33
N VAL A 119 3.35 -5.10 7.57
CA VAL A 119 3.21 -6.29 6.76
C VAL A 119 3.24 -5.83 5.33
N PHE A 120 4.11 -6.43 4.55
CA PHE A 120 4.19 -6.20 3.13
C PHE A 120 3.22 -7.15 2.42
N TYR A 121 2.45 -6.62 1.49
CA TYR A 121 1.61 -7.37 0.57
C TYR A 121 2.12 -7.12 -0.84
N GLY A 122 2.44 -8.18 -1.56
CA GLY A 122 2.83 -8.13 -2.97
C GLY A 122 1.94 -9.02 -3.82
N THR A 123 1.42 -8.50 -4.92
CA THR A 123 0.67 -9.29 -5.91
C THR A 123 1.62 -9.82 -6.97
N VAL A 124 1.63 -11.13 -7.14
CA VAL A 124 2.40 -11.86 -8.14
C VAL A 124 1.44 -12.38 -9.20
N THR A 125 1.66 -12.00 -10.46
CA THR A 125 0.88 -12.48 -11.62
C THR A 125 1.72 -13.44 -12.45
N ASP A 126 1.15 -14.60 -12.77
CA ASP A 126 1.76 -15.69 -13.53
C ASP A 126 0.79 -16.21 -14.61
N ILE A 127 1.29 -16.99 -15.56
CA ILE A 127 0.49 -17.54 -16.67
C ILE A 127 -0.27 -18.80 -16.20
N VAL A 128 -1.55 -18.94 -16.59
CA VAL A 128 -2.42 -20.07 -16.20
C VAL A 128 -2.09 -21.35 -16.97
N SER A 129 -1.84 -21.24 -18.28
CA SER A 129 -1.42 -22.34 -19.13
C SER A 129 0.10 -22.40 -19.18
N GLY A 130 0.71 -23.54 -18.83
CA GLY A 130 2.15 -23.74 -19.00
C GLY A 130 2.65 -23.63 -20.46
N SER A 131 1.75 -23.42 -21.43
CA SER A 131 2.05 -22.99 -22.79
C SER A 131 1.95 -21.47 -22.89
N HIS A 132 3.11 -20.85 -23.11
CA HIS A 132 3.28 -19.43 -23.34
C HIS A 132 2.55 -19.00 -24.62
N PRO A 133 1.85 -17.87 -24.64
CA PRO A 133 1.47 -17.25 -25.91
C PRO A 133 2.75 -16.62 -26.50
N ASP A 134 3.50 -17.39 -27.31
CA ASP A 134 4.74 -16.93 -27.96
C ASP A 134 4.53 -15.63 -28.77
N ASN A 135 3.30 -15.44 -29.27
CA ASN A 135 2.88 -14.26 -30.03
C ASN A 135 2.48 -13.06 -29.16
N GLU A 136 2.49 -13.19 -27.84
CA GLU A 136 2.16 -12.07 -26.97
C GLU A 136 3.29 -11.05 -26.98
N ILE A 137 2.90 -9.80 -27.18
CA ILE A 137 3.83 -8.68 -27.19
C ILE A 137 4.25 -8.40 -25.75
N HIS A 138 5.48 -7.96 -25.53
CA HIS A 138 6.07 -7.49 -24.28
C HIS A 138 6.94 -6.27 -24.58
N ILE A 139 6.91 -5.26 -23.69
CA ILE A 139 7.75 -4.06 -23.85
C ILE A 139 9.13 -4.38 -23.29
N CYS A 140 10.20 -4.18 -24.05
CA CYS A 140 11.54 -4.29 -23.49
C CYS A 140 11.73 -3.24 -22.38
N PRO A 141 11.93 -3.60 -21.10
CA PRO A 141 12.10 -2.62 -20.02
C PRO A 141 13.39 -1.77 -20.14
N ASN A 142 14.32 -2.15 -21.03
CA ASN A 142 15.53 -1.37 -21.26
C ASN A 142 15.33 -0.24 -22.29
N CYS A 143 14.71 -0.54 -23.44
CA CYS A 143 14.58 0.44 -24.54
C CYS A 143 13.14 0.86 -24.85
N GLY A 144 12.14 0.20 -24.29
CA GLY A 144 10.73 0.50 -24.53
C GLY A 144 10.16 -0.06 -25.84
N ALA A 145 10.90 -0.88 -26.58
CA ALA A 145 10.41 -1.46 -27.84
C ALA A 145 9.42 -2.61 -27.62
N ASP A 146 8.39 -2.65 -28.46
CA ASP A 146 7.41 -3.74 -28.50
C ASP A 146 7.99 -4.95 -29.22
N GLN A 147 8.06 -6.09 -28.54
CA GLN A 147 8.61 -7.33 -29.05
C GLN A 147 7.75 -8.51 -28.64
N THR A 148 7.70 -9.56 -29.44
CA THR A 148 7.06 -10.79 -28.93
C THR A 148 7.91 -11.38 -27.81
N ILE A 149 7.28 -12.12 -26.90
CA ILE A 149 8.01 -12.84 -25.85
C ILE A 149 9.06 -13.77 -26.49
N ALA A 150 8.75 -14.39 -27.64
CA ALA A 150 9.70 -15.20 -28.40
C ALA A 150 10.91 -14.40 -28.90
N ASP A 151 10.71 -13.17 -29.39
CA ASP A 151 11.81 -12.31 -29.84
C ASP A 151 12.71 -11.88 -28.67
N LEU A 152 12.12 -11.58 -27.50
CA LEU A 152 12.87 -11.18 -26.30
C LEU A 152 13.76 -12.29 -25.72
N GLN A 153 13.42 -13.56 -25.96
CA GLN A 153 14.28 -14.68 -25.59
C GLN A 153 15.59 -14.70 -26.39
N ASN A 154 15.52 -14.32 -27.67
CA ASN A 154 16.68 -14.24 -28.56
C ASN A 154 17.40 -12.89 -28.46
N GLY A 155 16.73 -11.89 -27.88
CA GLY A 155 17.24 -10.55 -27.61
C GLY A 155 16.42 -9.50 -28.32
N CYS A 156 16.09 -8.41 -27.63
CA CYS A 156 15.37 -7.29 -28.22
C CYS A 156 16.11 -6.81 -29.49
N PRO A 157 15.47 -6.80 -30.68
CA PRO A 157 16.09 -6.39 -31.94
C PRO A 157 16.63 -4.96 -31.94
N TYR A 158 16.14 -4.11 -31.03
CA TYR A 158 16.52 -2.70 -30.95
C TYR A 158 17.70 -2.42 -30.02
N CYS A 159 17.77 -3.11 -28.88
CA CYS A 159 18.80 -2.83 -27.86
C CYS A 159 19.60 -4.07 -27.42
N GLY A 160 19.35 -5.22 -28.04
CA GLY A 160 20.02 -6.49 -27.77
C GLY A 160 19.75 -7.08 -26.39
N THR A 161 18.80 -6.53 -25.62
CA THR A 161 18.55 -7.01 -24.26
C THR A 161 17.81 -8.35 -24.30
N GLN A 162 18.44 -9.38 -23.75
CA GLN A 162 17.92 -10.74 -23.67
C GLN A 162 17.24 -10.96 -22.32
N TYR A 163 16.09 -11.63 -22.34
CA TYR A 163 15.33 -11.99 -21.15
C TYR A 163 15.19 -13.49 -21.04
N LYS A 164 15.40 -14.03 -19.83
CA LYS A 164 14.93 -15.38 -19.52
C LYS A 164 13.43 -15.31 -19.21
N MET A 165 12.70 -16.40 -19.43
CA MET A 165 11.27 -16.44 -19.07
C MET A 165 11.04 -16.13 -17.58
N ASP A 166 11.97 -16.55 -16.72
CA ASP A 166 11.99 -16.21 -15.29
C ASP A 166 12.15 -14.70 -15.01
N ASP A 167 12.59 -13.91 -15.99
CA ASP A 167 12.66 -12.44 -15.87
C ASP A 167 11.33 -11.78 -16.24
N LEU A 168 10.51 -12.41 -17.08
CA LEU A 168 9.21 -11.90 -17.56
C LEU A 168 8.04 -12.35 -16.67
N PHE A 169 8.01 -13.63 -16.29
CA PHE A 169 6.97 -14.23 -15.46
C PHE A 169 7.56 -15.17 -14.41
N PRO A 170 6.92 -15.31 -13.25
CA PRO A 170 5.88 -14.44 -12.70
C PRO A 170 6.37 -13.00 -12.44
N LYS A 171 5.51 -11.99 -12.65
CA LYS A 171 5.83 -10.57 -12.42
C LYS A 171 5.08 -10.01 -11.20
N ILE A 172 5.59 -8.92 -10.65
CA ILE A 172 4.94 -8.22 -9.52
C ILE A 172 4.15 -7.03 -10.06
N THR A 173 2.85 -7.04 -9.84
CA THR A 173 1.89 -6.09 -10.42
C THR A 173 1.39 -5.04 -9.44
N SER A 174 1.54 -5.28 -8.14
CA SER A 174 1.07 -4.35 -7.10
C SER A 174 1.76 -4.65 -5.77
N PHE A 175 1.96 -3.62 -4.96
CA PHE A 175 2.38 -3.77 -3.58
C PHE A 175 1.84 -2.65 -2.68
N TYR A 176 1.72 -2.97 -1.39
CA TYR A 176 1.45 -2.01 -0.33
C TYR A 176 1.93 -2.54 1.02
N PHE A 177 2.07 -1.65 1.98
CA PHE A 177 2.39 -1.97 3.35
C PHE A 177 1.19 -1.72 4.27
N PHE A 178 1.01 -2.57 5.26
CA PHE A 178 -0.05 -2.46 6.25
C PHE A 178 0.54 -2.34 7.66
N ASP A 179 0.08 -1.37 8.46
CA ASP A 179 0.53 -1.23 9.86
C ASP A 179 0.10 -2.43 10.69
N GLN A 180 1.04 -3.01 11.45
CA GLN A 180 0.71 -4.05 12.42
C GLN A 180 0.52 -3.46 13.82
N LEU A 181 -0.63 -3.78 14.40
CA LEU A 181 -1.06 -3.51 15.78
C LEU A 181 -0.27 -4.28 16.86
N GLN A 182 1.04 -4.42 16.71
CA GLN A 182 1.87 -5.13 17.68
C GLN A 182 2.50 -4.18 18.70
N MET A 183 2.43 -4.58 19.96
CA MET A 183 3.13 -3.90 21.06
C MET A 183 4.62 -3.92 20.81
N THR A 184 5.24 -2.75 20.76
CA THR A 184 6.70 -2.67 20.74
C THR A 184 7.22 -2.83 22.16
N LYS A 185 8.38 -3.51 22.33
CA LYS A 185 9.07 -3.57 23.63
C LYS A 185 9.29 -2.16 24.21
N LYS A 186 9.58 -1.19 23.35
CA LYS A 186 9.76 0.22 23.72
C LYS A 186 8.49 0.87 24.31
N GLN A 187 7.31 0.57 23.76
CA GLN A 187 6.04 1.05 24.33
C GLN A 187 5.78 0.49 25.72
N VAL A 188 6.14 -0.77 25.98
CA VAL A 188 6.03 -1.37 27.33
C VAL A 188 7.04 -0.73 28.27
N PHE A 189 8.32 -0.65 27.86
CA PHE A 189 9.40 -0.10 28.67
C PHE A 189 9.23 1.38 29.01
N ILE A 190 8.53 2.16 28.18
CA ILE A 190 8.25 3.59 28.44
C ILE A 190 6.89 3.78 29.10
N GLY A 191 5.86 3.10 28.61
CA GLY A 191 4.48 3.31 29.06
C GLY A 191 4.20 2.80 30.47
N TRP A 192 4.79 1.66 30.86
CA TRP A 192 4.58 1.10 32.20
C TRP A 192 5.18 1.98 33.32
N PRO A 193 6.43 2.47 33.23
CA PRO A 193 6.97 3.39 34.24
C PRO A 193 6.15 4.68 34.39
N ILE A 194 5.71 5.27 33.27
CA ILE A 194 4.89 6.49 33.29
C ILE A 194 3.57 6.24 34.05
N CYS A 195 2.86 5.16 33.72
CA CYS A 195 1.61 4.82 34.41
C CYS A 195 1.84 4.50 35.89
N SER A 196 2.98 3.89 36.23
CA SER A 196 3.37 3.59 37.62
C SER A 196 3.62 4.85 38.45
N VAL A 197 4.28 5.85 37.87
CA VAL A 197 4.48 7.15 38.52
C VAL A 197 3.15 7.88 38.70
N ILE A 198 2.30 7.90 37.68
CA ILE A 198 0.96 8.51 37.76
C ILE A 198 0.13 7.85 38.87
N CYS A 199 0.12 6.51 38.96
CA CYS A 199 -0.58 5.79 40.02
C CYS A 199 0.01 6.07 41.41
N ALA A 200 1.33 6.11 41.55
CA ALA A 200 1.98 6.42 42.84
C ALA A 200 1.63 7.84 43.33
N ILE A 201 1.64 8.83 42.43
CA ILE A 201 1.23 10.21 42.74
C ILE A 201 -0.26 10.26 43.09
N GLY A 202 -1.11 9.59 42.32
CA GLY A 202 -2.56 9.51 42.60
C GLY A 202 -2.85 8.90 43.98
N LEU A 203 -2.16 7.83 44.35
CA LEU A 203 -2.28 7.21 45.68
C LEU A 203 -1.80 8.14 46.81
N ALA A 204 -0.73 8.90 46.59
CA ALA A 204 -0.24 9.87 47.57
C ALA A 204 -1.22 11.03 47.78
N ILE A 205 -1.81 11.56 46.70
CA ILE A 205 -2.85 12.60 46.76
C ILE A 205 -4.10 12.07 47.45
N PHE A 206 -4.56 10.86 47.09
CA PHE A 206 -5.70 10.21 47.73
C PHE A 206 -5.47 10.04 49.24
N ALA A 207 -4.31 9.51 49.64
CA ALA A 207 -3.96 9.36 51.05
C ALA A 207 -3.92 10.71 51.79
N SER A 208 -3.54 11.79 51.12
CA SER A 208 -3.53 13.13 51.71
C SER A 208 -4.93 13.72 51.87
N LEU A 209 -5.83 13.54 50.91
CA LEU A 209 -7.19 14.08 50.92
C LEU A 209 -8.09 13.36 51.94
N PHE A 210 -7.96 12.04 52.06
CA PHE A 210 -8.85 11.21 52.89
C PHE A 210 -8.24 10.83 54.25
N LYS A 211 -7.14 11.47 54.66
CA LYS A 211 -6.45 11.17 55.94
C LYS A 211 -7.36 11.30 57.17
N ASN A 212 -8.33 12.22 57.11
CA ASN A 212 -9.24 12.54 58.22
C ASN A 212 -10.61 11.86 58.08
N ASP A 213 -10.84 11.09 57.02
CA ASP A 213 -12.09 10.36 56.83
C ASP A 213 -12.09 9.11 57.72
N PRO A 214 -13.09 8.93 58.63
CA PRO A 214 -13.11 7.82 59.58
C PRO A 214 -13.11 6.43 58.90
N ILE A 215 -13.57 6.34 57.65
CA ILE A 215 -13.60 5.09 56.88
C ILE A 215 -12.19 4.68 56.43
N PHE A 216 -11.39 5.65 55.97
CA PHE A 216 -10.09 5.39 55.34
C PHE A 216 -8.88 5.67 56.26
N ALA A 217 -9.08 6.40 57.36
CA ALA A 217 -8.02 6.85 58.26
C ALA A 217 -7.16 5.69 58.80
N ASN A 218 -7.78 4.55 59.17
CA ASN A 218 -7.04 3.42 59.72
C ASN A 218 -6.17 2.73 58.65
N THR A 219 -6.71 2.57 57.44
CA THR A 219 -6.00 2.01 56.29
C THR A 219 -4.86 2.91 55.82
N ILE A 220 -5.08 4.23 55.72
CA ILE A 220 -4.06 5.21 55.34
C ILE A 220 -2.92 5.24 56.37
N LYS A 221 -3.24 5.15 57.66
CA LYS A 221 -2.23 5.12 58.74
C LYS A 221 -1.34 3.88 58.65
N GLU A 222 -1.91 2.70 58.43
CA GLU A 222 -1.16 1.45 58.23
C GLU A 222 -0.27 1.52 56.98
N ILE A 223 -0.78 2.00 55.85
CA ILE A 223 -0.03 2.15 54.60
C ILE A 223 1.11 3.16 54.77
N SER A 224 0.86 4.29 55.44
CA SER A 224 1.86 5.34 55.68
C SER A 224 3.00 4.91 56.61
N ARG A 225 2.80 3.87 57.44
CA ARG A 225 3.81 3.32 58.35
C ARG A 225 4.99 2.71 57.59
N TYR A 226 4.73 2.08 56.45
CA TYR A 226 5.76 1.48 55.59
C TYR A 226 6.49 2.50 54.70
N GLY A 227 6.11 3.78 54.80
CA GLY A 227 6.79 4.88 54.15
C GLY A 227 6.64 4.90 52.61
N PRO A 228 7.45 5.72 51.92
CA PRO A 228 7.31 5.97 50.48
C PRO A 228 7.56 4.72 49.61
N ILE A 229 8.33 3.75 50.11
CA ILE A 229 8.65 2.51 49.38
C ILE A 229 7.38 1.70 49.09
N PHE A 230 6.45 1.64 50.04
CA PHE A 230 5.21 0.90 49.88
C PHE A 230 4.27 1.55 48.85
N PHE A 231 4.24 2.88 48.79
CA PHE A 231 3.54 3.63 47.74
C PHE A 231 4.14 3.36 46.34
N CYS A 232 5.46 3.22 46.24
CA CYS A 232 6.11 2.87 44.97
C CYS A 232 5.74 1.45 44.51
N ILE A 233 5.69 0.47 45.42
CA ILE A 233 5.33 -0.92 45.10
C ILE A 233 3.86 -1.01 44.65
N LEU A 234 2.95 -0.40 45.41
CA LEU A 234 1.54 -0.33 45.03
C LEU A 234 1.36 0.44 43.72
N GLY A 235 2.05 1.57 43.56
CA GLY A 235 2.06 2.35 42.32
C GLY A 235 2.52 1.54 41.11
N ALA A 236 3.55 0.69 41.26
CA ALA A 236 4.03 -0.19 40.18
C ALA A 236 3.02 -1.29 39.82
N MET A 237 2.36 -1.88 40.82
CA MET A 237 1.29 -2.88 40.61
C MET A 237 0.09 -2.27 39.90
N TYR A 238 -0.49 -1.20 40.45
CA TYR A 238 -1.66 -0.54 39.86
C TYR A 238 -1.33 0.15 38.54
N GLY A 239 -0.11 0.69 38.39
CA GLY A 239 0.40 1.27 37.16
C GLY A 239 0.53 0.27 36.02
N PHE A 240 0.85 -0.99 36.32
CA PHE A 240 0.84 -2.06 35.32
C PHE A 240 -0.57 -2.33 34.81
N PHE A 241 -1.56 -2.42 35.71
CA PHE A 241 -2.97 -2.59 35.32
C PHE A 241 -3.51 -1.37 34.56
N LEU A 242 -3.17 -0.15 34.99
CA LEU A 242 -3.54 1.08 34.28
C LEU A 242 -2.92 1.11 32.88
N PHE A 243 -1.65 0.73 32.74
CA PHE A 243 -1.00 0.61 31.45
C PHE A 243 -1.71 -0.41 30.55
N LEU A 244 -2.01 -1.61 31.05
CA LEU A 244 -2.73 -2.63 30.31
C LEU A 244 -4.13 -2.15 29.91
N PHE A 245 -4.83 -1.46 30.80
CA PHE A 245 -6.15 -0.92 30.55
C PHE A 245 -6.12 0.21 29.50
N MET A 246 -5.22 1.19 29.64
CA MET A 246 -5.03 2.27 28.66
C MET A 246 -4.59 1.72 27.30
N HIS A 247 -3.72 0.71 27.30
CA HIS A 247 -3.30 0.04 26.08
C HIS A 247 -4.43 -0.78 25.45
N LEU A 248 -5.27 -1.43 26.27
CA LEU A 248 -6.48 -2.10 25.81
C LEU A 248 -7.48 -1.10 25.24
N LEU A 249 -7.72 0.03 25.89
CA LEU A 249 -8.57 1.11 25.38
C LEU A 249 -8.01 1.69 24.08
N PHE A 250 -6.70 1.93 24.00
CA PHE A 250 -6.05 2.38 22.78
C PHE A 250 -6.20 1.34 21.66
N LYS A 251 -6.04 0.05 21.98
CA LYS A 251 -6.29 -1.05 21.05
C LYS A 251 -7.75 -1.16 20.66
N ILE A 252 -8.71 -0.95 21.56
CA ILE A 252 -10.14 -0.97 21.25
C ILE A 252 -10.49 0.24 20.39
N ALA A 253 -9.99 1.45 20.70
CA ALA A 253 -10.19 2.63 19.88
C ALA A 253 -9.59 2.45 18.48
N ARG A 254 -8.35 1.93 18.41
CA ARG A 254 -7.72 1.60 17.13
C ARG A 254 -8.43 0.43 16.45
N ALA A 255 -8.93 -0.55 17.19
CA ALA A 255 -9.73 -1.66 16.67
C ALA A 255 -11.12 -1.23 16.21
N ILE A 256 -11.71 -0.17 16.77
CA ILE A 256 -12.96 0.45 16.30
C ILE A 256 -12.69 1.19 14.99
N VAL A 257 -11.56 1.88 14.89
CA VAL A 257 -11.06 2.41 13.61
C VAL A 257 -10.84 1.23 12.65
N ASP A 258 -10.18 0.14 13.08
CA ASP A 258 -9.99 -1.11 12.32
C ASP A 258 -11.32 -1.86 12.03
N LEU A 259 -12.38 -1.62 12.79
CA LEU A 259 -13.70 -2.19 12.61
C LEU A 259 -14.52 -1.36 11.63
N GLN A 260 -14.40 -0.01 11.63
CA GLN A 260 -14.88 0.84 10.54
C GLN A 260 -14.17 0.48 9.23
N ARG A 261 -12.87 0.21 9.34
CA ARG A 261 -12.02 -0.38 8.31
C ARG A 261 -12.49 -1.79 7.87
N MET A 262 -13.07 -2.60 8.76
CA MET A 262 -13.73 -3.89 8.46
C MET A 262 -15.21 -3.78 8.02
N GLY A 263 -15.90 -2.66 8.26
CA GLY A 263 -17.23 -2.37 7.72
C GLY A 263 -17.25 -2.37 6.18
N THR A 264 -16.05 -2.32 5.59
CA THR A 264 -15.79 -2.52 4.18
C THR A 264 -15.83 -3.98 3.73
N ALA A 265 -15.77 -4.99 4.60
CA ALA A 265 -15.78 -6.40 4.16
C ALA A 265 -17.14 -6.80 3.56
N ALA A 266 -18.23 -6.41 4.21
CA ALA A 266 -19.57 -6.55 3.65
C ALA A 266 -19.78 -5.63 2.44
N SER A 267 -19.15 -4.44 2.44
CA SER A 267 -19.17 -3.53 1.29
C SER A 267 -18.43 -4.10 0.07
N ARG A 268 -17.28 -4.75 0.31
CA ARG A 268 -16.44 -5.48 -0.65
C ARG A 268 -17.22 -6.62 -1.26
N GLU A 269 -17.82 -7.48 -0.45
CA GLU A 269 -18.62 -8.61 -0.94
C GLU A 269 -19.81 -8.13 -1.76
N ARG A 270 -20.51 -7.08 -1.32
CA ARG A 270 -21.61 -6.48 -2.10
C ARG A 270 -21.13 -5.88 -3.41
N PHE A 271 -20.03 -5.14 -3.41
CA PHE A 271 -19.46 -4.54 -4.60
C PHE A 271 -18.99 -5.61 -5.60
N GLU A 272 -18.26 -6.62 -5.13
CA GLU A 272 -17.82 -7.74 -5.95
C GLU A 272 -19.01 -8.53 -6.51
N ALA A 273 -20.05 -8.76 -5.71
CA ALA A 273 -21.28 -9.43 -6.18
C ALA A 273 -22.02 -8.60 -7.24
N ARG A 274 -22.08 -7.27 -7.12
CA ARG A 274 -22.66 -6.39 -8.15
C ARG A 274 -21.83 -6.42 -9.43
N MET A 275 -20.51 -6.28 -9.32
CA MET A 275 -19.62 -6.30 -10.47
C MET A 275 -19.60 -7.65 -11.19
N LYS A 276 -19.69 -8.77 -10.47
CA LYS A 276 -19.76 -10.12 -11.08
C LYS A 276 -21.01 -10.36 -11.91
N LYS A 277 -22.09 -9.59 -11.70
CA LYS A 277 -23.27 -9.63 -12.59
C LYS A 277 -22.99 -8.99 -13.95
N ILE A 278 -22.02 -8.08 -14.02
CA ILE A 278 -21.63 -7.33 -15.22
C ILE A 278 -20.45 -8.04 -15.90
N THR A 279 -19.39 -8.31 -15.14
CA THR A 279 -18.19 -9.01 -15.59
C THR A 279 -17.91 -10.21 -14.68
N PRO A 280 -18.25 -11.45 -15.06
CA PRO A 280 -18.13 -12.63 -14.20
C PRO A 280 -16.71 -12.90 -13.65
N GLU A 281 -15.68 -12.52 -14.39
CA GLU A 281 -14.25 -12.65 -14.03
C GLU A 281 -13.80 -11.61 -13.00
N PHE A 282 -14.67 -10.64 -12.65
CA PHE A 282 -14.33 -9.57 -11.74
C PHE A 282 -13.91 -10.07 -10.36
N SER A 283 -12.84 -9.46 -9.86
CA SER A 283 -12.32 -9.64 -8.51
C SER A 283 -12.17 -8.28 -7.86
N PHE A 284 -12.59 -8.15 -6.59
CA PHE A 284 -12.32 -6.94 -5.83
C PHE A 284 -10.83 -6.63 -5.73
N GLU A 285 -10.00 -7.68 -5.64
CA GLU A 285 -8.56 -7.55 -5.48
C GLU A 285 -7.89 -6.99 -6.73
N TYR A 286 -8.38 -7.38 -7.91
CA TYR A 286 -8.00 -6.77 -9.18
C TYR A 286 -8.33 -5.28 -9.18
N PHE A 287 -9.57 -4.91 -8.87
CA PHE A 287 -9.98 -3.50 -8.83
C PHE A 287 -9.20 -2.70 -7.78
N LYS A 288 -8.96 -3.25 -6.58
CA LYS A 288 -8.17 -2.60 -5.54
C LYS A 288 -6.76 -2.27 -6.04
N ASN A 289 -6.09 -3.23 -6.67
CA ASN A 289 -4.75 -3.01 -7.24
C ASN A 289 -4.76 -1.91 -8.31
N LYS A 290 -5.74 -1.94 -9.21
CA LYS A 290 -5.93 -0.91 -10.24
C LYS A 290 -6.21 0.47 -9.62
N ALA A 291 -7.11 0.55 -8.64
CA ALA A 291 -7.45 1.78 -7.95
C ALA A 291 -6.23 2.41 -7.25
N ILE A 292 -5.42 1.61 -6.55
CA ILE A 292 -4.18 2.09 -5.91
C ILE A 292 -3.20 2.61 -6.96
N SER A 293 -3.03 1.89 -8.08
CA SER A 293 -2.14 2.30 -9.18
C SER A 293 -2.58 3.63 -9.79
N LEU A 294 -3.86 3.77 -10.16
CA LEU A 294 -4.43 4.98 -10.73
C LEU A 294 -4.30 6.19 -9.80
N ILE A 295 -4.59 6.01 -8.50
CA ILE A 295 -4.41 7.06 -7.49
C ILE A 295 -2.94 7.49 -7.42
N LYS A 296 -2.00 6.55 -7.29
CA LYS A 296 -0.57 6.87 -7.20
C LYS A 296 -0.06 7.59 -8.45
N LYS A 297 -0.46 7.13 -9.64
CA LYS A 297 -0.12 7.77 -10.92
C LYS A 297 -0.59 9.23 -10.95
N ALA A 298 -1.86 9.49 -10.59
CA ALA A 298 -2.42 10.84 -10.53
C ALA A 298 -1.68 11.74 -9.53
N VAL A 299 -1.41 11.23 -8.31
CA VAL A 299 -0.72 12.00 -7.26
C VAL A 299 0.71 12.34 -7.65
N TYR A 300 1.47 11.38 -8.19
CA TYR A 300 2.88 11.59 -8.47
C TYR A 300 3.14 12.33 -9.78
N SER A 301 2.22 12.31 -10.74
CA SER A 301 2.37 13.03 -12.00
C SER A 301 2.61 14.53 -11.79
N LYS A 302 3.52 15.08 -12.61
CA LYS A 302 3.79 16.53 -12.66
C LYS A 302 2.55 17.28 -13.09
N ASP A 303 1.89 16.77 -14.12
CA ASP A 303 0.60 17.23 -14.63
C ASP A 303 -0.34 16.03 -14.78
N GLU A 304 -1.35 15.96 -13.92
CA GLU A 304 -2.39 14.93 -13.95
C GLU A 304 -3.30 15.06 -15.16
N SER A 305 -3.44 16.26 -15.73
CA SER A 305 -4.31 16.48 -16.87
C SER A 305 -3.79 15.78 -18.11
N GLU A 306 -2.48 15.54 -18.19
CA GLU A 306 -1.80 14.79 -19.26
C GLU A 306 -1.98 13.27 -19.17
N LEU A 307 -2.52 12.75 -18.05
CA LEU A 307 -2.73 11.33 -17.86
C LEU A 307 -4.03 10.87 -18.53
N LEU A 308 -3.94 9.92 -19.46
CA LEU A 308 -5.13 9.23 -20.01
C LEU A 308 -5.94 8.45 -18.95
N SER A 309 -5.33 8.14 -17.81
CA SER A 309 -6.01 7.51 -16.66
C SER A 309 -6.87 8.46 -15.85
N TYR A 310 -6.76 9.77 -16.07
CA TYR A 310 -7.35 10.78 -15.23
C TYR A 310 -8.27 11.70 -16.04
N GLN A 311 -9.53 11.77 -15.65
CA GLN A 311 -10.57 12.60 -16.30
C GLN A 311 -11.13 13.67 -15.36
N GLY A 312 -10.49 13.89 -14.21
CA GLY A 312 -10.95 14.81 -13.19
C GLY A 312 -10.41 16.23 -13.36
N GLU A 313 -10.89 17.12 -12.49
CA GLU A 313 -10.35 18.46 -12.34
C GLU A 313 -8.93 18.46 -11.78
N LYS A 314 -8.25 19.61 -11.81
CA LYS A 314 -6.92 19.76 -11.25
C LYS A 314 -6.90 19.33 -9.76
N LEU A 315 -5.90 18.55 -9.38
CA LEU A 315 -5.72 18.09 -8.01
C LEU A 315 -5.36 19.25 -7.08
N PRO A 316 -5.75 19.18 -5.79
CA PRO A 316 -5.32 20.16 -4.80
C PRO A 316 -3.80 20.23 -4.71
N GLU A 317 -3.24 21.43 -4.58
CA GLU A 317 -1.79 21.65 -4.55
C GLU A 317 -1.08 20.86 -3.43
N GLU A 318 -1.77 20.52 -2.33
CA GLU A 318 -1.21 19.68 -1.26
C GLU A 318 -0.77 18.28 -1.74
N PHE A 319 -1.36 17.77 -2.82
CA PHE A 319 -0.96 16.48 -3.41
C PHE A 319 0.44 16.57 -4.03
N LYS A 320 0.85 17.76 -4.48
CA LYS A 320 2.18 17.98 -5.08
C LYS A 320 3.31 17.92 -4.06
N ASP A 321 3.00 17.97 -2.76
CA ASP A 321 3.96 17.84 -1.67
C ASP A 321 4.18 16.37 -1.25
N ILE A 322 3.38 15.43 -1.74
CA ILE A 322 3.46 14.01 -1.38
C ILE A 322 4.67 13.36 -2.07
N ILE A 323 5.54 12.72 -1.27
CA ILE A 323 6.75 12.01 -1.74
C ILE A 323 6.68 10.50 -1.52
N ASP A 324 5.81 10.04 -0.62
CA ASP A 324 5.52 8.63 -0.40
C ASP A 324 4.05 8.46 -0.01
N LEU A 325 3.32 7.69 -0.81
CA LEU A 325 1.90 7.39 -0.66
C LEU A 325 1.72 5.87 -0.53
N ASN A 326 1.52 5.40 0.70
CA ASN A 326 1.29 3.99 0.99
C ASN A 326 -0.19 3.71 1.27
N TYR A 327 -0.78 2.71 0.61
CA TYR A 327 -2.16 2.30 0.90
C TYR A 327 -2.21 1.54 2.23
N ALA A 328 -2.99 2.06 3.18
CA ALA A 328 -3.04 1.55 4.55
C ALA A 328 -4.04 0.39 4.75
N GLY A 329 -4.41 -0.33 3.68
CA GLY A 329 -5.16 -1.60 3.75
C GLY A 329 -6.67 -1.51 3.70
N ILE A 330 -7.27 -0.31 3.59
CA ILE A 330 -8.74 -0.15 3.62
C ILE A 330 -9.25 0.58 2.40
N LEU A 331 -10.19 -0.07 1.72
CA LEU A 331 -10.92 0.45 0.58
C LEU A 331 -12.40 0.15 0.81
N GLY A 332 -13.18 1.18 1.12
CA GLY A 332 -14.61 1.07 1.33
C GLY A 332 -15.39 1.63 0.15
N LEU A 333 -16.31 0.86 -0.42
CA LEU A 333 -17.27 1.40 -1.38
C LEU A 333 -18.23 2.34 -0.64
N LYS A 334 -18.26 3.60 -1.08
CA LYS A 334 -19.17 4.64 -0.60
C LYS A 334 -20.42 4.71 -1.48
N ASP A 335 -20.23 4.64 -2.79
CA ASP A 335 -21.31 4.73 -3.76
C ASP A 335 -21.03 3.89 -5.00
N PHE A 336 -22.09 3.40 -5.65
CA PHE A 336 -22.04 2.64 -6.89
C PHE A 336 -23.27 2.93 -7.73
N ARG A 337 -23.04 3.45 -8.94
CA ARG A 337 -24.05 3.70 -9.97
C ARG A 337 -23.74 2.92 -11.24
N GLU A 338 -24.78 2.48 -11.90
CA GLU A 338 -24.73 1.82 -13.21
C GLU A 338 -25.71 2.56 -14.12
N GLU A 339 -25.18 3.36 -15.04
CA GLU A 339 -25.94 4.29 -15.88
C GLU A 339 -25.28 4.35 -17.26
N ASP A 340 -26.07 4.37 -18.33
CA ASP A 340 -25.62 4.56 -19.73
C ASP A 340 -24.49 3.62 -20.19
N GLY A 341 -24.46 2.38 -19.71
CA GLY A 341 -23.40 1.41 -20.04
C GLY A 341 -22.07 1.64 -19.30
N PHE A 342 -22.09 2.44 -18.23
CA PHE A 342 -20.94 2.66 -17.35
C PHE A 342 -21.25 2.30 -15.91
N VAL A 343 -20.25 1.76 -15.22
CA VAL A 343 -20.20 1.67 -13.77
C VAL A 343 -19.39 2.83 -13.25
N THR A 344 -19.94 3.55 -12.28
CA THR A 344 -19.22 4.55 -11.47
C THR A 344 -19.16 4.09 -10.03
N ALA A 345 -17.96 3.97 -9.46
CA ALA A 345 -17.73 3.54 -8.08
C ALA A 345 -16.95 4.61 -7.31
N GLU A 346 -17.54 5.16 -6.25
CA GLU A 346 -16.84 6.04 -5.31
C GLU A 346 -16.31 5.20 -4.14
N ILE A 347 -15.01 5.31 -3.86
CA ILE A 347 -14.32 4.56 -2.82
C ILE A 347 -13.67 5.50 -1.83
N LYS A 348 -13.69 5.12 -0.54
CA LYS A 348 -12.89 5.75 0.51
C LYS A 348 -11.70 4.88 0.83
N SER A 349 -10.51 5.44 0.71
CA SER A 349 -9.24 4.75 0.87
C SER A 349 -8.36 5.43 1.91
N TYR A 350 -7.76 4.65 2.80
CA TYR A 350 -6.86 5.13 3.84
C TYR A 350 -5.42 5.03 3.35
N PHE A 351 -4.63 6.08 3.60
CA PHE A 351 -3.23 6.13 3.18
C PHE A 351 -2.31 6.58 4.32
N ASP A 352 -1.07 6.11 4.29
CA ASP A 352 0.03 6.72 5.02
C ASP A 352 0.78 7.64 4.04
N VAL A 353 0.86 8.92 4.38
CA VAL A 353 1.39 9.96 3.50
C VAL A 353 2.61 10.60 4.14
N LEU A 354 3.74 10.51 3.44
CA LEU A 354 4.91 11.35 3.71
C LEU A 354 4.91 12.51 2.72
N SER A 355 4.88 13.74 3.23
CA SER A 355 4.92 14.95 2.42
C SER A 355 6.04 15.89 2.84
N VAL A 356 6.52 16.70 1.91
CA VAL A 356 7.56 17.71 2.13
C VAL A 356 7.07 19.05 1.62
N LYS A 357 6.94 20.00 2.54
CA LYS A 357 6.57 21.39 2.27
C LYS A 357 7.49 22.31 3.06
N ASP A 358 8.09 23.29 2.40
CA ASP A 358 8.97 24.30 3.02
C ASP A 358 10.05 23.68 3.92
N ASN A 359 10.73 22.63 3.44
CA ASN A 359 11.76 21.84 4.15
C ASN A 359 11.27 21.16 5.44
N LYS A 360 9.96 21.11 5.67
CA LYS A 360 9.33 20.36 6.76
C LYS A 360 8.72 19.08 6.20
N VAL A 361 9.13 17.96 6.77
CA VAL A 361 8.57 16.65 6.46
C VAL A 361 7.41 16.37 7.41
N SER A 362 6.26 15.97 6.86
CA SER A 362 5.08 15.58 7.63
C SER A 362 4.70 14.14 7.30
N TYR A 363 4.38 13.37 8.33
CA TYR A 363 3.85 12.01 8.19
C TYR A 363 2.42 11.97 8.74
N THR A 364 1.46 11.66 7.88
CA THR A 364 0.02 11.76 8.18
C THR A 364 -0.73 10.53 7.69
N HIS A 365 -1.96 10.35 8.18
CA HIS A 365 -2.82 9.21 7.83
C HIS A 365 -4.17 9.67 7.25
N PRO A 366 -4.20 10.34 6.08
CA PRO A 366 -5.43 10.87 5.51
C PRO A 366 -6.33 9.77 4.94
N VAL A 367 -7.60 10.14 4.75
CA VAL A 367 -8.59 9.39 3.98
C VAL A 367 -8.86 10.15 2.69
N TYR A 368 -8.74 9.47 1.55
CA TYR A 368 -9.09 10.01 0.25
C TYR A 368 -10.35 9.35 -0.28
N SER A 369 -11.26 10.16 -0.84
CA SER A 369 -12.38 9.70 -1.64
C SER A 369 -11.96 9.76 -3.10
N ALA A 370 -12.09 8.65 -3.82
CA ALA A 370 -11.75 8.56 -5.23
C ALA A 370 -12.89 7.93 -6.02
N THR A 371 -13.22 8.51 -7.17
CA THR A 371 -14.31 8.06 -8.05
C THR A 371 -13.73 7.42 -9.30
N PHE A 372 -14.13 6.19 -9.56
CA PHE A 372 -13.68 5.40 -10.71
C PHE A 372 -14.83 5.14 -11.66
N LYS A 373 -14.54 5.15 -12.96
CA LYS A 373 -15.52 4.85 -14.01
C LYS A 373 -14.98 3.79 -14.95
N ARG A 374 -15.85 2.88 -15.41
CA ARG A 374 -15.53 1.82 -16.37
C ARG A 374 -16.77 1.46 -17.19
N ARG A 375 -16.59 1.06 -18.45
CA ARG A 375 -17.66 0.50 -19.27
C ARG A 375 -18.13 -0.88 -18.78
N THR A 376 -19.40 -1.20 -19.01
CA THR A 376 -20.00 -2.48 -18.61
C THR A 376 -19.71 -3.61 -19.59
N ASP A 377 -19.42 -3.29 -20.85
CA ASP A 377 -19.33 -4.25 -21.96
C ASP A 377 -17.91 -4.76 -22.26
N ILE A 378 -16.94 -4.38 -21.42
CA ILE A 378 -15.54 -4.76 -21.58
C ILE A 378 -15.15 -5.87 -20.58
N PRO A 379 -14.39 -6.89 -20.99
CA PRO A 379 -13.92 -7.93 -20.09
C PRO A 379 -12.85 -7.40 -19.12
N VAL A 380 -12.55 -8.16 -18.06
CA VAL A 380 -11.35 -7.90 -17.25
C VAL A 380 -10.13 -8.42 -18.01
N ASP A 381 -9.13 -7.56 -18.17
CA ASP A 381 -7.83 -7.91 -18.71
C ASP A 381 -6.75 -7.71 -17.63
N LEU A 382 -6.17 -8.80 -17.13
CA LEU A 382 -5.11 -8.75 -16.12
C LEU A 382 -3.74 -8.40 -16.70
N ASN A 383 -3.56 -8.42 -18.01
CA ASN A 383 -2.31 -8.03 -18.67
C ASN A 383 -2.38 -6.63 -19.30
N PHE A 384 -3.55 -6.00 -19.28
CA PHE A 384 -3.71 -4.63 -19.74
C PHE A 384 -2.74 -3.70 -19.01
N SER A 385 -1.95 -2.98 -19.81
CA SER A 385 -0.94 -2.04 -19.34
C SER A 385 -1.08 -0.74 -20.11
N MET A 386 -1.29 0.36 -19.39
CA MET A 386 -1.45 1.68 -19.99
C MET A 386 -0.18 2.19 -20.68
N THR A 387 0.96 1.61 -20.35
CA THR A 387 2.22 1.89 -21.04
C THR A 387 2.30 1.28 -22.44
N ARG A 388 1.31 0.48 -22.85
CA ARG A 388 1.25 -0.17 -24.16
C ARG A 388 -0.19 -0.32 -24.63
N ILE A 389 -0.59 0.65 -25.43
CA ILE A 389 -1.92 0.68 -26.04
C ILE A 389 -1.75 0.57 -27.54
N GLN A 390 -2.51 -0.33 -28.15
CA GLN A 390 -2.57 -0.44 -29.60
C GLN A 390 -3.60 0.58 -30.12
N CYS A 391 -3.15 1.54 -30.92
CA CYS A 391 -4.05 2.53 -31.51
C CYS A 391 -5.08 1.81 -32.42
N PRO A 392 -6.39 1.97 -32.19
CA PRO A 392 -7.41 1.29 -32.99
C PRO A 392 -7.44 1.79 -34.45
N THR A 393 -6.94 2.99 -34.71
CA THR A 393 -6.94 3.59 -36.06
C THR A 393 -5.77 3.13 -36.92
N CYS A 394 -4.54 3.17 -36.39
CA CYS A 394 -3.34 2.88 -37.18
C CYS A 394 -2.61 1.60 -36.77
N GLY A 395 -3.06 0.92 -35.71
CA GLY A 395 -2.46 -0.31 -35.21
C GLY A 395 -1.12 -0.12 -34.50
N THR A 396 -0.58 1.10 -34.46
CA THR A 396 0.69 1.40 -33.78
C THR A 396 0.51 1.32 -32.27
N SER A 397 1.42 0.61 -31.62
CA SER A 397 1.50 0.57 -30.17
C SER A 397 2.23 1.81 -29.65
N PHE A 398 1.70 2.41 -28.58
CA PHE A 398 2.29 3.57 -27.95
C PHE A 398 2.05 3.60 -26.45
N ASN A 399 2.86 4.41 -25.76
CA ASN A 399 2.75 4.62 -24.33
C ASN A 399 1.74 5.74 -24.03
N ALA A 400 0.53 5.34 -23.67
CA ALA A 400 -0.59 6.20 -23.28
C ALA A 400 -0.38 6.91 -21.93
N MET A 401 0.67 6.57 -21.18
CA MET A 401 1.08 7.36 -20.00
C MET A 401 1.92 8.60 -20.37
N LYS A 402 2.44 8.67 -21.60
CA LYS A 402 3.30 9.78 -22.06
C LYS A 402 2.61 10.66 -23.09
N ASN A 403 1.70 10.10 -23.88
CA ASN A 403 1.03 10.81 -24.96
C ASN A 403 -0.47 10.53 -24.89
N LYS A 404 -1.30 11.57 -24.84
CA LYS A 404 -2.76 11.44 -24.97
C LYS A 404 -3.19 10.96 -26.36
N CYS A 405 -2.46 11.40 -27.37
CA CYS A 405 -2.70 11.04 -28.75
C CYS A 405 -1.66 10.02 -29.22
N CYS A 406 -2.06 9.17 -30.16
CA CYS A 406 -1.15 8.27 -30.85
C CYS A 406 -0.06 9.10 -31.57
N PRO A 407 1.23 8.87 -31.29
CA PRO A 407 2.31 9.62 -31.93
C PRO A 407 2.38 9.46 -33.45
N SER A 408 1.83 8.37 -33.99
CA SER A 408 1.90 8.05 -35.43
C SER A 408 0.75 8.64 -36.24
N CYS A 409 -0.46 8.68 -35.70
CA CYS A 409 -1.64 9.18 -36.45
C CYS A 409 -2.31 10.41 -35.82
N GLY A 410 -1.93 10.81 -34.61
CA GLY A 410 -2.49 11.98 -33.91
C GLY A 410 -3.87 11.76 -33.28
N ASN A 411 -4.49 10.59 -33.46
CA ASN A 411 -5.79 10.29 -32.86
C ASN A 411 -5.69 10.16 -31.34
N GLU A 412 -6.66 10.76 -30.65
CA GLU A 412 -6.84 10.62 -29.21
C GLU A 412 -7.28 9.19 -28.88
N TYR A 413 -6.76 8.66 -27.78
CA TYR A 413 -7.15 7.35 -27.27
C TYR A 413 -7.87 7.49 -25.94
N GLU A 414 -9.08 6.94 -25.86
CA GLU A 414 -9.90 7.01 -24.67
C GLU A 414 -9.72 5.76 -23.79
N LEU A 415 -8.97 5.85 -22.70
CA LEU A 415 -8.71 4.69 -21.83
C LEU A 415 -9.98 4.00 -21.29
N ILE A 416 -11.06 4.76 -21.14
CA ILE A 416 -12.34 4.24 -20.65
C ILE A 416 -12.92 3.13 -21.55
N THR A 417 -12.41 2.98 -22.78
CA THR A 417 -12.77 1.88 -23.68
C THR A 417 -12.17 0.55 -23.29
N ASP A 418 -11.14 0.51 -22.45
CA ASP A 418 -10.36 -0.71 -22.19
C ASP A 418 -10.12 -0.99 -20.70
N ASP A 419 -10.15 0.00 -19.81
CA ASP A 419 -9.98 -0.22 -18.37
C ASP A 419 -10.69 0.86 -17.52
N TRP A 420 -10.55 0.76 -16.19
CA TRP A 420 -10.98 1.78 -15.23
C TRP A 420 -10.21 3.09 -15.42
N VAL A 421 -10.93 4.21 -15.35
CA VAL A 421 -10.37 5.57 -15.26
C VAL A 421 -10.67 6.19 -13.89
N LEU A 422 -9.77 7.04 -13.41
CA LEU A 422 -9.96 7.86 -12.24
C LEU A 422 -10.61 9.19 -12.66
N VAL A 423 -11.80 9.47 -12.14
CA VAL A 423 -12.60 10.65 -12.50
C VAL A 423 -12.50 11.76 -11.46
N GLU A 424 -12.26 11.40 -10.19
CA GLU A 424 -12.12 12.39 -9.12
C GLU A 424 -11.27 11.80 -8.00
N ILE A 425 -10.46 12.64 -7.35
CA ILE A 425 -9.85 12.32 -6.05
C ILE A 425 -9.83 13.55 -5.16
N LYS A 426 -10.27 13.39 -3.92
CA LYS A 426 -10.35 14.45 -2.92
C LYS A 426 -10.12 13.92 -1.51
N LYS A 427 -9.80 14.82 -0.60
CA LYS A 427 -9.77 14.52 0.84
C LYS A 427 -11.19 14.29 1.35
N ALA A 428 -11.38 13.18 2.06
CA ALA A 428 -12.70 12.65 2.44
C ALA A 428 -13.30 13.23 3.71
#